data_AF-A0A6P0IKL6-F1
#
_entry.id   AF-A0A6P0IKL6-F1
#
_cell.length_a   1.000
_cell.length_b   1.000
_cell.length_c   1.000
_cell.angle_alpha   90.00
_cell.angle_beta   90.00
_cell.angle_gamma   90.00
#
_symmetry.space_group_name_H-M   'P 1'
#
loop_
_entity.id
_entity.type
_entity.pdbx_description
1 polymer ?
#
loop_
_entity_poly.entity_id
_entity_poly.type
_entity_poly.pdbx_seq_one_letter_code
_entity_poly.pdbx_strand_id
1 'polypeptide(L)'
;MVGRFLTRYYILILLSLLCLTACNSPDSGVLQSNQDSTLKLLYWQAPTILNPHLSNGYKDSEASRITLEPLTSYDKNGEMVLFLAAEVPTVENGGIAADGKSVTWKLKRNVKWS
;
A
#
# COMPACT_ATOMS: atom_id res chain seq x y z
N MET A 1 13.76 36.23 -59.26
CA MET A 1 12.58 36.61 -58.43
C MET A 1 11.90 35.41 -57.72
N VAL A 2 12.51 34.21 -57.71
CA VAL A 2 11.89 32.96 -57.20
C VAL A 2 12.39 32.55 -55.80
N GLY A 3 13.63 32.92 -55.43
CA GLY A 3 14.24 32.54 -54.14
C GLY A 3 13.51 33.08 -52.91
N ARG A 4 13.06 34.35 -52.92
CA ARG A 4 12.35 34.98 -51.79
C ARG A 4 10.98 34.35 -51.50
N PHE A 5 10.36 33.69 -52.48
CA PHE A 5 9.10 32.96 -52.30
C PHE A 5 9.31 31.59 -51.65
N LEU A 6 10.34 30.85 -52.06
CA LEU A 6 10.68 29.58 -51.41
C LEU A 6 11.14 29.78 -49.96
N THR A 7 11.96 30.80 -49.68
CA THR A 7 12.42 31.06 -48.31
C THR A 7 11.27 31.40 -47.36
N ARG A 8 10.28 32.18 -47.83
CA ARG A 8 9.05 32.47 -47.06
C ARG A 8 8.21 31.22 -46.82
N TYR A 9 8.11 30.34 -47.81
CA TYR A 9 7.36 29.10 -47.70
C TYR A 9 7.99 28.14 -46.68
N TYR A 10 9.33 28.00 -46.69
CA TYR A 10 10.05 27.22 -45.68
C TYR A 10 9.93 27.80 -44.27
N ILE A 11 9.97 29.14 -44.12
CA ILE A 11 9.77 29.79 -42.81
C ILE A 11 8.35 29.55 -42.28
N LEU A 12 7.33 29.60 -43.15
CA LEU A 12 5.94 29.32 -42.76
C LEU A 12 5.73 27.86 -42.36
N ILE A 13 6.36 26.91 -43.06
CA ILE A 13 6.35 25.50 -42.68
C ILE A 13 7.05 25.30 -41.33
N LEU A 14 8.23 25.89 -41.14
CA LEU A 14 8.98 25.76 -39.88
C LEU A 14 8.21 26.35 -38.68
N LEU A 15 7.52 27.48 -38.89
CA LEU A 15 6.72 28.14 -37.86
C LEU A 15 5.46 27.31 -37.51
N SER A 16 4.82 26.68 -38.50
CA SER A 16 3.69 25.77 -38.28
C SER A 16 4.09 24.49 -37.53
N LEU A 17 5.27 23.92 -37.82
CA LEU A 17 5.81 22.78 -37.08
C LEU A 17 6.12 23.16 -35.62
N LEU A 18 6.63 24.38 -35.38
CA LEU A 18 6.92 24.87 -34.02
C LEU A 18 5.64 25.03 -33.18
N CYS A 19 4.54 25.51 -33.77
CA CYS A 19 3.25 25.64 -33.09
C CYS A 19 2.63 24.29 -32.73
N LEU A 20 2.78 23.26 -33.57
CA LEU A 20 2.24 21.92 -33.30
C LEU A 20 2.94 21.23 -32.13
N THR A 21 4.22 21.53 -31.87
CA THR A 21 4.97 20.99 -30.72
C THR A 21 4.66 21.68 -29.39
N ALA A 22 4.13 22.90 -29.39
CA ALA A 22 3.89 23.68 -28.16
C ALA A 22 2.58 23.32 -27.43
N CYS A 23 1.67 22.57 -28.07
CA CYS A 23 0.42 22.12 -27.43
C CYS A 23 0.56 20.79 -26.66
N ASN A 24 1.73 20.17 -26.63
CA ASN A 24 2.00 18.98 -25.83
C ASN A 24 2.71 19.31 -24.51
N SER A 25 2.29 20.39 -23.82
CA SER A 25 2.54 20.44 -22.39
C SER A 25 1.74 19.28 -21.79
N PRO A 26 2.36 18.25 -21.19
CA PRO A 26 1.61 17.33 -20.37
C PRO A 26 1.07 18.19 -19.23
N ASP A 27 -0.20 18.57 -19.35
CA ASP A 27 -0.96 19.12 -18.25
C ASP A 27 -0.95 18.02 -17.22
N SER A 28 0.03 18.10 -16.32
CA SER A 28 0.08 17.29 -15.12
C SER A 28 -1.01 17.88 -14.25
N GLY A 29 -2.26 17.63 -14.68
CA GLY A 29 -3.42 17.75 -13.86
C GLY A 29 -3.12 16.86 -12.68
N VAL A 30 -2.60 17.49 -11.63
CA VAL A 30 -2.61 16.94 -10.30
C VAL A 30 -4.07 16.65 -10.09
N LEU A 31 -4.45 15.38 -10.27
CA LEU A 31 -5.70 14.87 -9.74
C LEU A 31 -5.56 15.09 -8.24
N GLN A 32 -5.94 16.28 -7.80
CA GLN A 32 -6.18 16.57 -6.42
C GLN A 32 -7.48 15.84 -6.11
N SER A 33 -7.39 14.51 -6.05
CA SER A 33 -8.33 13.74 -5.29
C SER A 33 -8.25 14.34 -3.91
N ASN A 34 -9.31 15.03 -3.51
CA ASN A 34 -9.67 15.16 -2.12
C ASN A 34 -9.74 13.71 -1.61
N GLN A 35 -8.59 13.14 -1.21
CA GLN A 35 -8.54 11.78 -0.69
C GLN A 35 -9.15 11.90 0.70
N ASP A 36 -10.47 11.82 0.74
CA ASP A 36 -11.13 11.26 1.91
C ASP A 36 -10.43 9.93 2.18
N SER A 37 -9.50 9.91 3.14
CA SER A 37 -8.67 8.75 3.49
C SER A 37 -9.49 7.67 4.21
N THR A 38 -10.81 7.79 4.16
CA THR A 38 -11.78 6.90 4.78
C THR A 38 -12.04 5.70 3.88
N LEU A 39 -11.50 4.54 4.27
CA LEU A 39 -11.88 3.25 3.69
C LEU A 39 -13.25 2.83 4.23
N LYS A 40 -14.24 2.68 3.35
CA LYS A 40 -15.57 2.14 3.69
C LYS A 40 -15.69 0.71 3.18
N LEU A 41 -15.92 -0.23 4.10
CA LEU A 41 -16.10 -1.65 3.79
C LEU A 41 -17.56 -2.05 4.00
N LEU A 42 -18.13 -2.78 3.05
CA LEU A 42 -19.48 -3.32 3.14
C LEU A 42 -19.43 -4.78 3.56
N TYR A 43 -20.16 -5.12 4.62
CA TYR A 43 -20.30 -6.49 5.12
C TYR A 43 -21.75 -6.93 5.07
N TRP A 44 -21.98 -8.19 4.70
CA TRP A 44 -23.32 -8.78 4.68
C TRP A 44 -23.86 -9.06 6.10
N GLN A 45 -22.98 -9.20 7.09
CA GLN A 45 -23.31 -9.19 8.51
C GLN A 45 -22.49 -8.13 9.23
N ALA A 46 -23.13 -7.33 10.08
CA ALA A 46 -22.45 -6.32 10.88
C ALA A 46 -21.57 -6.95 11.98
N PRO A 47 -20.37 -6.41 12.24
CA PRO A 47 -19.61 -6.77 13.43
C PRO A 47 -20.38 -6.44 14.71
N THR A 48 -20.29 -7.32 15.69
CA THR A 48 -20.99 -7.26 16.98
C THR A 48 -20.03 -7.16 18.17
N ILE A 49 -18.76 -7.56 17.99
CA ILE A 49 -17.72 -7.48 19.01
C ILE A 49 -16.36 -7.20 18.35
N LEU A 50 -15.51 -6.41 19.03
CA LEU A 50 -14.14 -6.06 18.57
C LEU A 50 -13.05 -6.76 19.39
N ASN A 51 -13.43 -7.70 20.25
CA ASN A 51 -12.51 -8.55 20.98
C ASN A 51 -12.30 -9.83 20.16
N PRO A 52 -11.10 -10.07 19.60
CA PRO A 52 -10.86 -11.22 18.74
C PRO A 52 -10.91 -12.55 19.51
N HIS A 53 -10.68 -12.55 20.82
CA HIS A 53 -10.75 -13.77 21.65
C HIS A 53 -12.19 -14.23 21.94
N LEU A 54 -13.16 -13.33 21.76
CA LEU A 54 -14.59 -13.61 21.93
C LEU A 54 -15.34 -13.58 20.58
N SER A 55 -14.63 -13.38 19.48
CA SER A 55 -15.17 -13.43 18.13
C SER A 55 -15.75 -14.82 17.85
N ASN A 56 -16.96 -14.86 17.27
CA ASN A 56 -17.62 -16.11 16.88
C ASN A 56 -17.66 -16.31 15.36
N GLY A 57 -17.09 -15.38 14.57
CA GLY A 57 -17.17 -15.45 13.12
C GLY A 57 -16.34 -14.37 12.43
N TYR A 58 -16.13 -14.55 11.13
CA TYR A 58 -15.19 -13.76 10.34
C TYR A 58 -15.45 -12.25 10.40
N LYS A 59 -16.72 -11.82 10.40
CA LYS A 59 -17.12 -10.41 10.54
C LYS A 59 -16.53 -9.73 11.78
N ASP A 60 -16.49 -10.45 12.91
CA ASP A 60 -15.99 -9.91 14.19
C ASP A 60 -14.47 -10.01 14.22
N SER A 61 -13.90 -11.12 13.73
CA SER A 61 -12.46 -11.31 13.64
C SER A 61 -11.79 -10.24 12.79
N GLU A 62 -12.36 -9.93 11.62
CA GLU A 62 -11.83 -8.95 10.69
C GLU A 62 -11.96 -7.52 11.25
N ALA A 63 -13.11 -7.17 11.83
CA ALA A 63 -13.28 -5.89 12.48
C ALA A 63 -12.34 -5.69 13.69
N SER A 64 -12.07 -6.76 14.45
CA SER A 64 -11.15 -6.73 15.59
C SER A 64 -9.69 -6.41 15.18
N ARG A 65 -9.30 -6.70 13.93
CA ARG A 65 -7.94 -6.40 13.42
C ARG A 65 -7.64 -4.90 13.33
N ILE A 66 -8.66 -4.06 13.39
CA ILE A 66 -8.49 -2.59 13.40
C ILE A 66 -7.98 -2.12 14.77
N THR A 67 -8.35 -2.83 15.84
CA THR A 67 -8.05 -2.43 17.23
C THR A 67 -6.95 -3.26 17.88
N LEU A 68 -6.69 -4.47 17.40
CA LEU A 68 -5.69 -5.36 17.97
C LEU A 68 -4.81 -6.01 16.89
N GLU A 69 -3.50 -5.88 17.07
CA GLU A 69 -2.48 -6.39 16.16
C GLU A 69 -1.84 -7.69 16.72
N PRO A 70 -1.62 -8.74 15.91
CA PRO A 70 -0.99 -9.98 16.37
C PRO A 70 0.54 -9.87 16.39
N LEU A 71 1.21 -10.90 16.92
CA LEU A 71 2.66 -11.05 16.78
C LEU A 71 3.06 -11.20 15.31
N THR A 72 2.38 -12.12 14.61
CA THR A 72 2.54 -12.40 13.18
C THR A 72 1.19 -12.71 12.54
N SER A 73 1.15 -12.68 11.20
CA SER A 73 0.05 -13.22 10.41
C SER A 73 0.60 -13.84 9.14
N TYR A 74 -0.27 -14.22 8.20
CA TYR A 74 0.11 -14.75 6.90
C TYR A 74 -0.44 -13.87 5.78
N ASP A 75 0.33 -13.73 4.71
CA ASP A 75 -0.12 -13.04 3.51
C ASP A 75 -0.97 -13.96 2.61
N LYS A 76 -1.40 -13.44 1.45
CA LYS A 76 -2.19 -14.19 0.46
C LYS A 76 -1.47 -15.39 -0.16
N ASN A 77 -0.15 -15.44 -0.07
CA ASN A 77 0.69 -16.53 -0.58
C ASN A 77 0.98 -17.57 0.51
N GLY A 78 0.54 -17.32 1.76
CA GLY A 78 0.84 -18.16 2.92
C GLY A 78 2.19 -17.85 3.56
N GLU A 79 2.83 -16.75 3.21
CA GLU A 79 4.10 -16.33 3.80
C GLU A 79 3.87 -15.59 5.11
N MET A 80 4.70 -15.87 6.12
CA MET A 80 4.57 -15.26 7.44
C MET A 80 4.98 -13.78 7.40
N VAL A 81 4.13 -12.91 7.94
CA VAL A 81 4.34 -11.46 8.05
C VAL A 81 4.47 -11.06 9.51
N LEU A 82 5.50 -10.28 9.83
CA LEU A 82 5.82 -9.84 11.19
C LEU A 82 5.16 -8.49 11.52
N PHE A 83 4.25 -8.50 12.49
CA PHE A 83 3.51 -7.31 12.94
C PHE A 83 4.10 -6.74 14.23
N LEU A 84 3.83 -7.34 15.39
CA LEU A 84 4.44 -6.92 16.66
C LEU A 84 5.75 -7.65 16.95
N ALA A 85 5.97 -8.83 16.37
CA ALA A 85 7.22 -9.57 16.49
C ALA A 85 8.35 -8.92 15.69
N ALA A 86 9.58 -8.97 16.23
CA ALA A 86 10.79 -8.46 15.59
C ALA A 86 11.42 -9.48 14.63
N GLU A 87 11.27 -10.78 14.91
CA GLU A 87 11.82 -11.88 14.12
C GLU A 87 10.96 -13.14 14.26
N VAL A 88 11.09 -14.05 13.30
CA VAL A 88 10.49 -15.39 13.36
C VAL A 88 11.35 -16.26 14.28
N PRO A 89 10.77 -16.92 15.30
CA PRO A 89 11.49 -17.89 16.12
C PRO A 89 11.94 -19.09 15.28
N THR A 90 13.20 -19.47 15.40
CA THR A 90 13.78 -20.67 14.78
C THR A 90 14.62 -21.42 15.80
N VAL A 91 15.02 -22.66 15.48
CA VAL A 91 15.92 -23.40 16.37
C VAL A 91 17.31 -22.76 16.34
N GLU A 92 17.75 -22.30 15.17
CA GLU A 92 19.06 -21.71 14.91
C GLU A 92 19.28 -20.40 15.66
N ASN A 93 18.24 -19.56 15.74
CA ASN A 93 18.30 -18.31 16.52
C ASN A 93 17.93 -18.48 18.00
N GLY A 94 17.68 -19.72 18.44
CA GLY A 94 17.30 -20.06 19.82
C GLY A 94 15.88 -19.62 20.19
N GLY A 95 15.07 -19.16 19.24
CA GLY A 95 13.67 -18.81 19.45
C GLY A 95 12.78 -20.02 19.65
N ILE A 96 13.16 -21.19 19.13
CA ILE A 96 12.49 -22.47 19.39
C ILE A 96 13.45 -23.35 20.20
N ALA A 97 13.00 -23.84 21.35
CA ALA A 97 13.79 -24.78 22.15
C ALA A 97 14.06 -26.08 21.37
N ALA A 98 15.22 -26.69 21.59
CA ALA A 98 15.61 -27.93 20.89
C ALA A 98 14.64 -29.10 21.13
N ASP A 99 13.90 -29.08 22.23
CA ASP A 99 12.84 -30.05 22.55
C ASP A 99 11.48 -29.72 21.91
N GLY A 100 11.37 -28.57 21.24
CA GLY A 100 10.16 -28.07 20.57
C GLY A 100 9.06 -27.58 21.52
N LYS A 101 9.29 -27.52 22.84
CA LYS A 101 8.24 -27.25 23.83
C LYS A 101 8.14 -25.78 24.23
N SER A 102 9.02 -24.93 23.72
CA SER A 102 9.04 -23.51 24.03
C SER A 102 9.34 -22.69 22.79
N VAL A 103 8.55 -21.63 22.61
CA VAL A 103 8.72 -20.65 21.54
C VAL A 103 8.84 -19.27 22.17
N THR A 104 9.98 -18.62 21.95
CA THR A 104 10.29 -17.28 22.45
C THR A 104 10.14 -16.27 21.33
N TRP A 105 9.21 -15.34 21.51
CA TRP A 105 8.99 -14.23 20.58
C TRP A 105 9.66 -12.96 21.08
N LYS A 106 10.47 -12.33 20.23
CA LYS A 106 11.00 -10.99 20.49
C LYS A 106 10.06 -9.95 19.92
N LEU A 107 9.68 -8.95 20.72
CA LEU A 107 8.84 -7.85 20.26
C LEU A 107 9.67 -6.76 19.56
N LYS A 108 9.08 -6.05 18.60
CA LYS A 108 9.65 -4.83 18.03
C LYS A 108 9.91 -3.82 19.15
N ARG A 109 10.98 -3.02 19.02
CA ARG A 109 11.28 -1.96 19.99
C ARG A 109 10.19 -0.88 19.93
N ASN A 110 9.89 -0.29 21.09
CA ASN A 110 8.98 0.84 21.22
C ASN A 110 7.53 0.54 20.77
N VAL A 111 7.07 -0.71 20.85
CA VAL A 111 5.63 -1.01 20.75
C VAL A 111 4.90 -0.28 21.86
N LYS A 112 3.82 0.42 21.50
CA LYS A 112 3.00 1.21 22.41
C LYS A 112 1.54 0.84 22.21
N TRP A 113 0.80 0.93 23.30
CA TRP A 113 -0.65 1.06 23.24
C TRP A 113 -1.03 2.47 22.78
N SER A 114 -2.21 2.58 22.17
CA SER A 114 -2.80 3.87 21.76
C SER A 114 -3.09 4.77 22.95
#